data_AF-A0A2U1WSD0-F1
#
_entry.id   AF-A0A2U1WSD0-F1
#
_cell.length_a   1.000
_cell.length_b   1.000
_cell.length_c   1.000
_cell.angle_alpha   90.00
_cell.angle_beta   90.00
_cell.angle_gamma   90.00
#
_symmetry.space_group_name_H-M   'P 1'
#
loop_
_entity.id
_entity.type
_entity.pdbx_description
1 polymer ?
#
loop_
_entity_poly.entity_id
_entity_poly.type
_entity_poly.pdbx_seq_one_letter_code
_entity_poly.pdbx_strand_id
1 'polypeptide(L)'
;MSLSSITTYQKYVKDATKLEQKFEKTSGVQKDIDYFNKAVDKLKSVDDLFKDQRLVSFLAKALNLSGEEQYPGKMKRILTEKVDDKNAVMNRLSSKQYKNAAESLQLGESGLARLKLNGTKESMAWAYKNAKFEESIGDENLAVRQARYFEKWAASAASSPYNVLGDPILREVVTYAVGLPKQIAVQPVETQAKAITDRVDIKKFSDAKFRENFIKKFLNKHDLEDVQASGGSGGWLTSLFTAGSDGSTGVNIVI
;
A
#
# COMPACT_ATOMS: atom_id res chain seq x y z
N MET A 1 -18.32 5.46 11.22
CA MET A 1 -18.74 4.30 10.41
C MET A 1 -17.61 4.03 9.43
N SER A 2 -16.87 2.93 9.55
CA SER A 2 -15.90 2.57 8.51
C SER A 2 -16.69 2.15 7.27
N LEU A 3 -16.28 2.64 6.10
CA LEU A 3 -16.82 2.15 4.83
C LEU A 3 -16.37 0.70 4.65
N SER A 4 -17.22 -0.14 4.08
CA SER A 4 -16.86 -1.51 3.71
C SER A 4 -15.64 -1.50 2.79
N SER A 5 -14.69 -2.42 3.01
CA SER A 5 -13.41 -2.49 2.29
C SER A 5 -13.61 -2.63 0.78
N ILE A 6 -14.64 -3.35 0.32
CA ILE A 6 -14.97 -3.42 -1.12
C ILE A 6 -15.47 -2.07 -1.66
N THR A 7 -16.23 -1.31 -0.88
CA THR A 7 -16.72 0.02 -1.29
C THR A 7 -15.57 1.02 -1.38
N THR A 8 -14.63 0.97 -0.43
CA THR A 8 -13.40 1.78 -0.43
C THR A 8 -12.52 1.42 -1.63
N TYR A 9 -12.33 0.12 -1.91
CA TYR A 9 -11.56 -0.34 -3.07
C TYR A 9 -12.23 -0.01 -4.41
N GLN A 10 -13.55 -0.14 -4.54
CA GLN A 10 -14.26 0.20 -5.77
C GLN A 10 -14.23 1.71 -6.07
N LYS A 11 -14.37 2.55 -5.04
CA LYS A 11 -14.14 4.00 -5.16
C LYS A 11 -12.72 4.27 -5.62
N TYR A 12 -11.74 3.55 -5.09
CA TYR A 12 -10.35 3.66 -5.50
C TYR A 12 -10.16 3.26 -6.97
N VAL A 13 -10.61 2.09 -7.42
CA VAL A 13 -10.39 1.62 -8.80
C VAL A 13 -11.07 2.51 -9.83
N LYS A 14 -12.25 3.06 -9.51
CA LYS A 14 -13.00 3.93 -10.44
C LYS A 14 -12.52 5.37 -10.46
N ASP A 15 -12.13 5.91 -9.29
CA ASP A 15 -11.84 7.33 -9.10
C ASP A 15 -10.43 7.59 -8.55
N ALA A 16 -9.47 6.68 -8.74
CA ALA A 16 -8.11 6.77 -8.20
C ALA A 16 -7.51 8.16 -8.37
N THR A 17 -7.53 8.69 -9.59
CA THR A 17 -6.99 10.01 -9.93
C THR A 17 -7.74 11.15 -9.22
N LYS A 18 -9.05 11.02 -9.00
CA LYS A 18 -9.86 12.04 -8.33
C LYS A 18 -9.67 11.99 -6.81
N LEU A 19 -9.48 10.80 -6.25
CA LEU A 19 -9.17 10.58 -4.84
C LEU A 19 -7.74 10.99 -4.52
N GLU A 20 -6.78 10.69 -5.40
CA GLU A 20 -5.43 11.24 -5.37
C GLU A 20 -5.49 12.76 -5.39
N GLN A 21 -6.10 13.39 -6.41
CA GLN A 21 -6.23 14.85 -6.47
C GLN A 21 -6.91 15.48 -5.24
N LYS A 22 -7.89 14.79 -4.63
CA LYS A 22 -8.54 15.28 -3.40
C LYS A 22 -7.64 15.11 -2.18
N PHE A 23 -6.90 14.00 -2.09
CA PHE A 23 -5.94 13.73 -1.03
C PHE A 23 -4.72 14.66 -1.13
N GLU A 24 -4.24 14.95 -2.34
CA GLU A 24 -3.17 15.91 -2.62
C GLU A 24 -3.51 17.30 -2.09
N LYS A 25 -4.80 17.66 -2.06
CA LYS A 25 -5.30 18.93 -1.53
C LYS A 25 -5.54 18.91 -0.02
N THR A 26 -5.23 17.81 0.66
CA THR A 26 -5.34 17.74 2.13
C THR A 26 -4.33 18.71 2.74
N SER A 27 -4.80 19.54 3.66
CA SER A 27 -3.99 20.65 4.21
C SER A 27 -2.68 20.21 4.87
N GLY A 28 -2.59 18.99 5.41
CA GLY A 28 -1.35 18.44 5.98
C GLY A 28 -0.29 18.14 4.93
N VAL A 29 -0.65 17.37 3.89
CA VAL A 29 0.27 16.99 2.80
C VAL A 29 0.80 18.23 2.08
N GLN A 30 -0.07 19.20 1.79
CA GLN A 30 0.37 20.45 1.15
C GLN A 30 1.33 21.25 2.04
N LYS A 31 1.08 21.32 3.36
CA LYS A 31 1.99 21.99 4.30
C LYS A 31 3.37 21.33 4.35
N ASP A 32 3.42 20.00 4.32
CA ASP A 32 4.69 19.26 4.33
C ASP A 32 5.48 19.49 3.04
N ILE A 33 4.82 19.55 1.89
CA ILE A 33 5.43 19.86 0.59
C ILE A 33 5.92 21.32 0.56
N ASP A 34 5.11 22.26 1.04
CA ASP A 34 5.49 23.68 1.11
C ASP A 34 6.70 23.88 2.04
N TYR A 35 6.72 23.15 3.16
CA TYR A 35 7.86 23.12 4.08
C TYR A 35 9.09 22.57 3.38
N PHE A 36 8.98 21.38 2.76
CA PHE A 36 10.08 20.74 2.04
C PHE A 36 10.70 21.67 1.00
N ASN A 37 9.88 22.28 0.14
CA ASN A 37 10.35 23.20 -0.90
C ASN A 37 11.12 24.39 -0.29
N LYS A 38 10.53 25.06 0.71
CA LYS A 38 11.15 26.23 1.36
C LYS A 38 12.41 25.88 2.14
N ALA A 39 12.44 24.72 2.79
CA ALA A 39 13.55 24.29 3.61
C ALA A 39 14.72 23.84 2.72
N VAL A 40 14.47 23.08 1.65
CA VAL A 40 15.49 22.65 0.66
C VAL A 40 16.21 23.86 0.05
N ASP A 41 15.48 24.92 -0.30
CA ASP A 41 16.08 26.13 -0.88
C ASP A 41 17.05 26.83 0.08
N LYS A 42 16.80 26.73 1.39
CA LYS A 42 17.62 27.33 2.46
C LYS A 42 18.81 26.47 2.89
N LEU A 43 18.86 25.20 2.51
CA LEU A 43 19.94 24.30 2.91
C LEU A 43 21.29 24.79 2.38
N LYS A 44 22.31 24.81 3.24
CA LYS A 44 23.69 25.16 2.85
C LYS A 44 24.55 23.91 2.65
N SER A 45 24.24 22.84 3.36
CA SER A 45 24.99 21.59 3.31
C SER A 45 24.07 20.38 3.45
N VAL A 46 24.59 19.21 3.04
CA VAL A 46 23.91 17.93 3.28
C VAL A 46 23.78 17.64 4.78
N ASP A 47 24.70 18.14 5.60
CA ASP A 47 24.59 18.02 7.06
C ASP A 47 23.37 18.77 7.61
N ASP A 48 23.05 19.93 7.03
CA ASP A 48 21.86 20.69 7.43
C ASP A 48 20.57 19.95 7.08
N LEU A 49 20.56 19.19 5.97
CA LEU A 49 19.42 18.34 5.59
C LEU A 49 19.12 17.31 6.68
N PHE A 50 20.15 16.60 7.16
CA PHE A 50 19.99 15.53 8.15
C PHE A 50 19.82 16.03 9.59
N LYS A 51 20.04 17.32 9.86
CA LYS A 51 19.68 17.97 11.13
C LYS A 51 18.20 18.34 11.19
N ASP A 52 17.54 18.49 10.05
CA ASP A 52 16.11 18.79 9.98
C ASP A 52 15.30 17.49 9.93
N GLN A 53 14.76 17.10 11.09
CA GLN A 53 13.96 15.88 11.21
C GLN A 53 12.76 15.86 10.26
N ARG A 54 12.14 17.02 9.96
CA ARG A 54 10.99 17.07 9.04
C ARG A 54 11.42 16.77 7.61
N LEU A 55 12.58 17.26 7.19
CA LEU A 55 13.14 16.92 5.88
C LEU A 55 13.56 15.44 5.80
N VAL A 56 14.17 14.91 6.86
CA VAL A 56 14.53 13.49 6.94
C VAL A 56 13.29 12.61 6.81
N SER A 57 12.24 12.87 7.60
CA SER A 57 10.98 12.13 7.51
C SER A 57 10.30 12.27 6.15
N PHE A 58 10.33 13.46 5.55
CA PHE A 58 9.78 13.68 4.21
C PHE A 58 10.50 12.82 3.16
N LEU A 59 11.84 12.87 3.15
CA LEU A 59 12.64 12.09 2.20
C LEU A 59 12.52 10.59 2.44
N ALA A 60 12.45 10.15 3.70
CA ALA A 60 12.27 8.74 4.03
C ALA A 60 10.97 8.21 3.44
N LYS A 61 9.88 8.98 3.56
CA LYS A 61 8.59 8.64 2.96
C LYS A 61 8.66 8.65 1.44
N ALA A 62 9.18 9.72 0.84
CA ALA A 62 9.25 9.89 -0.62
C ALA A 62 10.13 8.84 -1.32
N LEU A 63 11.21 8.39 -0.67
CA LEU A 63 12.17 7.43 -1.21
C LEU A 63 11.83 5.98 -0.87
N ASN A 64 10.65 5.71 -0.29
CA ASN A 64 10.24 4.39 0.16
C ASN A 64 11.21 3.76 1.19
N LEU A 65 11.75 4.61 2.07
CA LEU A 65 12.58 4.26 3.22
C LEU A 65 11.84 4.55 4.54
N SER A 66 10.51 4.39 4.55
CA SER A 66 9.72 4.62 5.77
C SER A 66 10.21 3.72 6.91
N GLY A 67 10.35 4.27 8.10
CA GLY A 67 10.98 3.63 9.25
C GLY A 67 12.50 3.81 9.32
N GLU A 68 13.16 4.39 8.32
CA GLU A 68 14.59 4.75 8.41
C GLU A 68 14.78 6.16 8.99
N GLU A 69 13.74 6.99 9.06
CA GLU A 69 13.78 8.33 9.64
C GLU A 69 14.14 8.35 11.15
N GLN A 70 13.91 7.24 11.86
CA GLN A 70 14.37 7.03 13.24
C GLN A 70 15.89 6.78 13.33
N TYR A 71 16.55 6.47 12.22
CA TYR A 71 17.99 6.21 12.13
C TYR A 71 18.69 7.21 11.19
N PRO A 72 18.70 8.52 11.50
CA PRO A 72 19.18 9.57 10.59
C PRO A 72 20.65 9.36 10.17
N GLY A 73 21.49 8.78 11.04
CA GLY A 73 22.88 8.45 10.68
C GLY A 73 22.99 7.36 9.61
N LYS A 74 22.15 6.32 9.69
CA LYS A 74 22.11 5.25 8.69
C LYS A 74 21.55 5.79 7.38
N MET A 75 20.46 6.55 7.44
CA MET A 75 19.85 7.18 6.27
C MET A 75 20.80 8.16 5.58
N LYS A 76 21.55 8.95 6.36
CA LYS A 76 22.62 9.81 5.84
C LYS A 76 23.62 9.00 5.03
N ARG A 77 24.21 7.96 5.63
CA ARG A 77 25.18 7.11 4.93
C ARG A 77 24.62 6.49 3.66
N ILE A 78 23.39 5.99 3.69
CA ILE A 78 22.72 5.42 2.51
C ILE A 78 22.63 6.43 1.37
N LEU A 79 22.30 7.68 1.67
CA LEU A 79 22.03 8.69 0.64
C LEU A 79 23.27 9.48 0.22
N THR A 80 24.32 9.54 1.04
CA THR A 80 25.52 10.38 0.80
C THR A 80 26.76 9.61 0.39
N GLU A 81 26.79 8.28 0.49
CA GLU A 81 27.86 7.48 -0.11
C GLU A 81 27.63 7.37 -1.62
N LYS A 82 28.71 7.29 -2.41
CA LYS A 82 28.62 7.30 -3.88
C LYS A 82 28.05 5.99 -4.42
N VAL A 83 27.11 6.08 -5.36
CA VAL A 83 26.40 4.96 -5.98
C VAL A 83 27.34 3.95 -6.64
N ASP A 84 28.43 4.44 -7.23
CA ASP A 84 29.43 3.62 -7.93
C ASP A 84 30.44 2.94 -6.99
N ASP A 85 30.51 3.33 -5.71
CA ASP A 85 31.37 2.68 -4.74
C ASP A 85 30.81 1.32 -4.32
N LYS A 86 31.51 0.26 -4.70
CA LYS A 86 31.15 -1.14 -4.38
C LYS A 86 31.03 -1.39 -2.87
N ASN A 87 31.72 -0.62 -2.04
CA ASN A 87 31.72 -0.78 -0.59
C ASN A 87 30.67 0.06 0.13
N ALA A 88 29.94 0.90 -0.62
CA ALA A 88 28.93 1.77 -0.05
C ALA A 88 27.78 0.98 0.61
N VAL A 89 27.22 1.52 1.68
CA VAL A 89 26.22 0.87 2.55
C VAL A 89 25.04 0.36 1.72
N MET A 90 24.49 1.17 0.82
CA MET A 90 23.35 0.78 -0.01
C MET A 90 23.66 -0.38 -0.98
N ASN A 91 24.92 -0.53 -1.41
CA ASN A 91 25.36 -1.64 -2.27
C ASN A 91 25.59 -2.94 -1.48
N ARG A 92 25.72 -2.86 -0.15
CA ARG A 92 25.92 -4.00 0.76
C ARG A 92 24.64 -4.49 1.43
N LEU A 93 23.56 -3.72 1.35
CA LEU A 93 22.25 -4.08 1.91
C LEU A 93 21.47 -4.98 0.93
N SER A 94 20.65 -5.88 1.46
CA SER A 94 19.87 -6.84 0.66
C SER A 94 18.73 -6.19 -0.13
N SER A 95 18.15 -5.11 0.39
CA SER A 95 17.02 -4.44 -0.27
C SER A 95 17.49 -3.41 -1.30
N LYS A 96 17.01 -3.58 -2.54
CA LYS A 96 17.31 -2.66 -3.65
C LYS A 96 16.80 -1.24 -3.43
N GLN A 97 15.83 -1.04 -2.51
CA GLN A 97 15.25 0.27 -2.23
C GLN A 97 16.28 1.30 -1.76
N TYR A 98 17.32 0.86 -1.03
CA TYR A 98 18.38 1.75 -0.56
C TYR A 98 19.22 2.30 -1.71
N LYS A 99 19.56 1.43 -2.67
CA LYS A 99 20.30 1.82 -3.87
C LYS A 99 19.46 2.75 -4.75
N ASN A 100 18.19 2.40 -4.97
CA ASN A 100 17.27 3.24 -5.74
C ASN A 100 17.09 4.64 -5.11
N ALA A 101 17.03 4.71 -3.78
CA ALA A 101 16.93 5.97 -3.05
C ALA A 101 18.19 6.84 -3.23
N ALA A 102 19.38 6.23 -3.11
CA ALA A 102 20.66 6.91 -3.35
C ALA A 102 20.77 7.40 -4.80
N GLU A 103 20.40 6.57 -5.78
CA GLU A 103 20.37 6.90 -7.21
C GLU A 103 19.39 8.03 -7.56
N SER A 104 18.31 8.17 -6.80
CA SER A 104 17.28 9.19 -7.04
C SER A 104 17.76 10.60 -6.68
N LEU A 105 18.57 10.75 -5.63
CA LEU A 105 19.05 12.04 -5.16
C LEU A 105 20.52 12.32 -5.48
N GLN A 106 21.35 11.28 -5.57
CA GLN A 106 22.79 11.37 -5.81
C GLN A 106 23.48 12.42 -4.92
N LEU A 107 23.20 12.39 -3.60
CA LEU A 107 23.79 13.36 -2.69
C LEU A 107 25.30 13.13 -2.50
N GLY A 108 25.78 11.89 -2.70
CA GLY A 108 27.20 11.57 -2.65
C GLY A 108 28.01 12.12 -3.82
N GLU A 109 27.38 12.28 -4.98
CA GLU A 109 28.00 12.78 -6.20
C GLU A 109 27.82 14.30 -6.35
N SER A 110 26.62 14.79 -6.03
CA SER A 110 26.21 16.16 -6.36
C SER A 110 25.92 17.04 -5.14
N GLY A 111 26.06 16.49 -3.93
CA GLY A 111 25.64 17.18 -2.70
C GLY A 111 24.16 17.57 -2.79
N LEU A 112 23.85 18.83 -2.51
CA LEU A 112 22.48 19.35 -2.59
C LEU A 112 22.05 19.76 -4.01
N ALA A 113 22.96 19.79 -4.99
CA ALA A 113 22.68 20.41 -6.28
C ALA A 113 21.48 19.77 -6.98
N ARG A 114 21.42 18.44 -7.03
CA ARG A 114 20.31 17.71 -7.66
C ARG A 114 19.00 17.84 -6.89
N LEU A 115 19.04 17.78 -5.56
CA LEU A 115 17.86 17.95 -4.70
C LEU A 115 17.22 19.35 -4.86
N LYS A 116 18.03 20.38 -5.12
CA LYS A 116 17.54 21.76 -5.32
C LYS A 116 16.91 22.01 -6.68
N LEU A 117 17.09 21.11 -7.67
CA LEU A 117 16.45 21.25 -8.97
C LEU A 117 14.92 21.16 -8.82
N ASN A 118 14.19 22.05 -9.49
CA ASN A 118 12.73 22.06 -9.43
C ASN A 118 12.12 20.71 -9.83
N GLY A 119 12.59 20.09 -10.92
CA GLY A 119 12.10 18.77 -11.32
C GLY A 119 12.34 17.66 -10.28
N THR A 120 13.44 17.73 -9.52
CA THR A 120 13.70 16.80 -8.41
C THR A 120 12.77 17.07 -7.24
N LYS A 121 12.58 18.34 -6.86
CA LYS A 121 11.64 18.75 -5.80
C LYS A 121 10.21 18.30 -6.14
N GLU A 122 9.77 18.49 -7.38
CA GLU A 122 8.47 18.04 -7.88
C GLU A 122 8.34 16.52 -7.84
N SER A 123 9.36 15.79 -8.28
CA SER A 123 9.38 14.32 -8.24
C SER A 123 9.29 13.79 -6.80
N MET A 124 10.00 14.42 -5.85
CA MET A 124 9.93 14.05 -4.43
C MET A 124 8.58 14.41 -3.82
N ALA A 125 8.01 15.57 -4.16
CA ALA A 125 6.67 15.94 -3.72
C ALA A 125 5.61 14.96 -4.24
N TRP A 126 5.70 14.53 -5.49
CA TRP A 126 4.81 13.52 -6.06
C TRP A 126 4.96 12.17 -5.36
N ALA A 127 6.20 11.69 -5.16
CA ALA A 127 6.44 10.43 -4.46
C ALA A 127 5.95 10.47 -3.01
N TYR A 128 6.15 11.59 -2.31
CA TYR A 128 5.63 11.82 -0.97
C TYR A 128 4.10 11.78 -0.92
N LYS A 129 3.42 12.47 -1.84
CA LYS A 129 1.95 12.44 -1.97
C LYS A 129 1.43 11.02 -2.11
N ASN A 130 2.03 10.25 -3.01
CA ASN A 130 1.63 8.86 -3.24
C ASN A 130 1.86 8.00 -2.01
N ALA A 131 3.01 8.11 -1.36
CA ALA A 131 3.30 7.34 -0.16
C ALA A 131 2.35 7.70 1.00
N LYS A 132 1.97 8.97 1.15
CA LYS A 132 0.97 9.41 2.13
C LYS A 132 -0.45 8.95 1.78
N PHE A 133 -0.77 8.88 0.50
CA PHE A 133 -2.05 8.36 0.04
C PHE A 133 -2.15 6.85 0.27
N GLU A 134 -1.08 6.11 -0.02
CA GLU A 134 -1.01 4.68 0.29
C GLU A 134 -1.09 4.40 1.79
N GLU A 135 -0.47 5.25 2.63
CA GLU A 135 -0.56 5.18 4.09
C GLU A 135 -1.99 5.46 4.58
N SER A 136 -2.64 6.54 4.12
CA SER A 136 -3.99 6.89 4.58
C SER A 136 -5.03 5.82 4.24
N ILE A 137 -4.88 5.15 3.10
CA ILE A 137 -5.71 4.00 2.73
C ILE A 137 -5.44 2.80 3.66
N GLY A 138 -4.17 2.55 3.99
CA GLY A 138 -3.78 1.47 4.88
C GLY A 138 -4.24 1.66 6.32
N ASP A 139 -4.24 2.91 6.80
CA ASP A 139 -4.73 3.26 8.14
C ASP A 139 -6.26 3.15 8.23
N GLU A 140 -6.98 3.43 7.14
CA GLU A 140 -8.45 3.27 7.10
C GLU A 140 -8.87 1.80 6.96
N ASN A 141 -8.13 0.97 6.20
CA ASN A 141 -8.47 -0.44 6.02
C ASN A 141 -7.28 -1.30 5.55
N LEU A 142 -6.75 -2.14 6.45
CA LEU A 142 -5.61 -3.03 6.17
C LEU A 142 -5.86 -3.95 4.95
N ALA A 143 -7.10 -4.44 4.77
CA ALA A 143 -7.47 -5.28 3.64
C ALA A 143 -7.32 -4.51 2.31
N VAL A 144 -7.67 -3.23 2.28
CA VAL A 144 -7.51 -2.42 1.05
C VAL A 144 -6.03 -2.27 0.70
N ARG A 145 -5.15 -2.09 1.69
CA ARG A 145 -3.70 -2.06 1.46
C ARG A 145 -3.18 -3.40 0.91
N GLN A 146 -3.60 -4.51 1.50
CA GLN A 146 -3.23 -5.86 1.04
C GLN A 146 -3.73 -6.13 -0.37
N ALA A 147 -4.96 -5.73 -0.69
CA ALA A 147 -5.55 -5.80 -2.03
C ALA A 147 -4.77 -5.00 -3.08
N ARG A 148 -4.34 -3.78 -2.76
CA ARG A 148 -3.52 -2.94 -3.65
C ARG A 148 -2.14 -3.53 -3.89
N TYR A 149 -1.51 -4.04 -2.84
CA TYR A 149 -0.24 -4.74 -2.95
C TYR A 149 -0.38 -5.96 -3.88
N PHE A 150 -1.44 -6.74 -3.70
CA PHE A 150 -1.76 -7.86 -4.57
C PHE A 150 -1.97 -7.42 -6.03
N GLU A 151 -2.72 -6.34 -6.29
CA GLU A 151 -2.92 -5.83 -7.67
C GLU A 151 -1.59 -5.50 -8.36
N LYS A 152 -0.66 -4.90 -7.63
CA LYS A 152 0.64 -4.46 -8.16
C LYS A 152 1.60 -5.63 -8.42
N TRP A 153 1.59 -6.65 -7.56
CA TRP A 153 2.67 -7.66 -7.52
C TRP A 153 2.22 -9.09 -7.85
N ALA A 154 0.94 -9.41 -7.84
CA ALA A 154 0.50 -10.79 -8.09
C ALA A 154 0.88 -11.30 -9.50
N ALA A 155 0.99 -10.40 -10.49
CA ALA A 155 1.42 -10.76 -11.84
C ALA A 155 2.85 -11.32 -11.89
N SER A 156 3.78 -10.79 -11.08
CA SER A 156 5.17 -11.29 -11.03
C SER A 156 5.27 -12.62 -10.27
N ALA A 157 4.33 -12.90 -9.37
CA ALA A 157 4.24 -14.16 -8.63
C ALA A 157 3.50 -15.28 -9.38
N ALA A 158 2.85 -14.98 -10.51
CA ALA A 158 1.98 -15.91 -11.24
C ALA A 158 2.68 -17.17 -11.79
N SER A 159 4.01 -17.13 -11.92
CA SER A 159 4.81 -18.23 -12.49
C SER A 159 4.97 -19.43 -11.55
N SER A 160 4.82 -19.24 -10.24
CA SER A 160 5.07 -20.30 -9.25
C SER A 160 4.31 -20.06 -7.94
N PRO A 161 3.66 -21.09 -7.35
CA PRO A 161 2.97 -20.93 -6.07
C PRO A 161 3.95 -20.60 -4.95
N TYR A 162 5.23 -20.97 -5.10
CA TYR A 162 6.29 -20.62 -4.16
C TYR A 162 6.61 -19.12 -4.17
N ASN A 163 6.39 -18.39 -5.27
CA ASN A 163 6.55 -16.94 -5.30
C ASN A 163 5.44 -16.23 -4.52
N VAL A 164 4.21 -16.76 -4.60
CA VAL A 164 3.08 -16.31 -3.77
C VAL A 164 3.36 -16.60 -2.30
N LEU A 165 3.82 -17.81 -1.97
CA LEU A 165 4.19 -18.16 -0.61
C LEU A 165 5.38 -17.33 -0.13
N GLY A 166 6.38 -17.04 -0.95
CA GLY A 166 7.58 -16.29 -0.58
C GLY A 166 7.33 -14.84 -0.18
N ASP A 167 6.21 -14.25 -0.62
CA ASP A 167 5.79 -12.90 -0.25
C ASP A 167 4.72 -12.96 0.85
N PRO A 168 4.96 -12.36 2.03
CA PRO A 168 4.04 -12.46 3.16
C PRO A 168 2.66 -11.85 2.88
N ILE A 169 2.60 -10.76 2.11
CA ILE A 169 1.35 -10.07 1.78
C ILE A 169 0.58 -10.85 0.71
N LEU A 170 1.26 -11.33 -0.33
CA LEU A 170 0.61 -12.19 -1.35
C LEU A 170 0.10 -13.49 -0.73
N ARG A 171 0.90 -14.11 0.15
CA ARG A 171 0.50 -15.30 0.90
C ARG A 171 -0.78 -15.05 1.69
N GLU A 172 -0.83 -13.97 2.47
CA GLU A 172 -1.98 -13.62 3.29
C GLU A 172 -3.23 -13.40 2.43
N VAL A 173 -3.15 -12.57 1.38
CA VAL A 173 -4.27 -12.29 0.48
C VAL A 173 -4.79 -13.57 -0.18
N VAL A 174 -3.88 -14.40 -0.72
CA VAL A 174 -4.28 -15.61 -1.45
C VAL A 174 -4.89 -16.64 -0.53
N THR A 175 -4.22 -16.97 0.58
CA THR A 175 -4.72 -17.96 1.54
C THR A 175 -6.07 -17.55 2.10
N TYR A 176 -6.23 -16.28 2.48
CA TYR A 176 -7.49 -15.75 2.98
C TYR A 176 -8.61 -15.81 1.92
N ALA A 177 -8.35 -15.31 0.71
CA ALA A 177 -9.32 -15.30 -0.38
C ALA A 177 -9.79 -16.72 -0.75
N VAL A 178 -8.90 -17.71 -0.73
CA VAL A 178 -9.25 -19.10 -1.01
C VAL A 178 -9.79 -19.86 0.22
N GLY A 179 -9.81 -19.24 1.40
CA GLY A 179 -10.35 -19.83 2.63
C GLY A 179 -9.43 -20.89 3.23
N LEU A 180 -8.12 -20.72 3.08
CA LEU A 180 -7.14 -21.54 3.78
C LEU A 180 -6.89 -20.95 5.17
N PRO A 181 -6.95 -21.76 6.23
CA PRO A 181 -6.73 -21.29 7.59
C PRO A 181 -5.26 -20.92 7.81
N LYS A 182 -4.99 -19.95 8.70
CA LYS A 182 -3.61 -19.51 9.05
C LYS A 182 -2.71 -20.66 9.52
N GLN A 183 -3.32 -21.68 10.13
CA GLN A 183 -2.68 -22.90 10.59
C GLN A 183 -1.99 -23.68 9.47
N ILE A 184 -2.34 -23.46 8.19
CA ILE A 184 -1.63 -24.11 7.07
C ILE A 184 -0.14 -23.75 7.03
N ALA A 185 0.26 -22.64 7.64
CA ALA A 185 1.65 -22.22 7.72
C ALA A 185 2.56 -23.22 8.44
N VAL A 186 2.01 -24.14 9.25
CA VAL A 186 2.78 -25.20 9.93
C VAL A 186 3.05 -26.42 9.05
N GLN A 187 2.38 -26.53 7.89
CA GLN A 187 2.54 -27.63 6.97
C GLN A 187 3.78 -27.43 6.08
N PRO A 188 4.33 -28.51 5.47
CA PRO A 188 5.37 -28.38 4.45
C PRO A 188 4.98 -27.41 3.33
N VAL A 189 5.97 -26.69 2.78
CA VAL A 189 5.73 -25.64 1.77
C VAL A 189 5.07 -26.21 0.51
N GLU A 190 5.36 -27.46 0.17
CA GLU A 190 4.76 -28.21 -0.93
C GLU A 190 3.26 -28.45 -0.69
N THR A 191 2.90 -28.80 0.55
CA THR A 191 1.50 -28.98 0.96
C THR A 191 0.73 -27.66 0.90
N GLN A 192 1.36 -26.57 1.37
CA GLN A 192 0.80 -25.23 1.25
C GLN A 192 0.58 -24.84 -0.21
N ALA A 193 1.59 -25.05 -1.05
CA ALA A 193 1.55 -24.74 -2.48
C ALA A 193 0.43 -25.51 -3.17
N LYS A 194 0.32 -26.82 -2.91
CA LYS A 194 -0.75 -27.66 -3.42
C LYS A 194 -2.13 -27.17 -3.00
N ALA A 195 -2.31 -26.85 -1.71
CA ALA A 195 -3.58 -26.38 -1.19
C ALA A 195 -4.06 -25.06 -1.84
N ILE A 196 -3.11 -24.17 -2.19
CA ILE A 196 -3.37 -22.96 -2.97
C ILE A 196 -3.77 -23.34 -4.40
N THR A 197 -2.95 -24.11 -5.11
CA THR A 197 -3.20 -24.44 -6.52
C THR A 197 -4.47 -25.26 -6.75
N ASP A 198 -4.90 -26.04 -5.76
CA ASP A 198 -6.17 -26.78 -5.80
C ASP A 198 -7.40 -25.85 -5.74
N ARG A 199 -7.23 -24.60 -5.27
CA ARG A 199 -8.32 -23.62 -5.08
C ARG A 199 -8.26 -22.43 -6.03
N VAL A 200 -7.09 -22.13 -6.58
CA VAL A 200 -6.88 -21.02 -7.50
C VAL A 200 -5.81 -21.35 -8.54
N ASP A 201 -6.10 -21.05 -9.79
CA ASP A 201 -5.11 -21.05 -10.86
C ASP A 201 -4.28 -19.77 -10.80
N ILE A 202 -3.11 -19.85 -10.15
CA ILE A 202 -2.21 -18.71 -9.95
C ILE A 202 -1.68 -18.13 -11.26
N LYS A 203 -1.68 -18.90 -12.36
CA LYS A 203 -1.21 -18.39 -13.67
C LYS A 203 -2.12 -17.27 -14.16
N LYS A 204 -3.38 -17.28 -13.73
CA LYS A 204 -4.34 -16.22 -14.05
C LYS A 204 -4.06 -14.91 -13.31
N PHE A 205 -3.15 -14.87 -12.32
CA PHE A 205 -2.73 -13.61 -11.72
C PHE A 205 -2.01 -12.67 -12.70
N SER A 206 -1.52 -13.17 -13.83
CA SER A 206 -1.02 -12.31 -14.92
C SER A 206 -2.16 -11.52 -15.61
N ASP A 207 -3.40 -12.01 -15.57
CA ASP A 207 -4.57 -11.33 -16.13
C ASP A 207 -5.13 -10.27 -15.17
N ALA A 208 -5.28 -9.04 -15.65
CA ALA A 208 -5.74 -7.92 -14.83
C ALA A 208 -7.19 -8.08 -14.35
N LYS A 209 -8.10 -8.60 -15.19
CA LYS A 209 -9.50 -8.80 -14.80
C LYS A 209 -9.64 -9.90 -13.75
N PHE A 210 -8.83 -10.94 -13.84
CA PHE A 210 -8.78 -12.00 -12.86
C PHE A 210 -8.30 -11.48 -11.51
N ARG A 211 -7.22 -10.68 -11.47
CA ARG A 211 -6.77 -10.03 -10.23
C ARG A 211 -7.85 -9.15 -9.61
N GLU A 212 -8.52 -8.34 -10.41
CA GLU A 212 -9.62 -7.48 -9.93
C GLU A 212 -10.74 -8.30 -9.26
N ASN A 213 -11.17 -9.40 -9.90
CA ASN A 213 -12.19 -10.29 -9.33
C ASN A 213 -11.69 -11.04 -8.09
N PHE A 214 -10.42 -11.42 -8.07
CA PHE A 214 -9.80 -12.06 -6.91
C PHE A 214 -9.74 -11.11 -5.70
N ILE A 215 -9.40 -9.84 -5.94
CA ILE A 215 -9.42 -8.79 -4.93
C ILE A 215 -10.84 -8.56 -4.41
N LYS A 216 -11.86 -8.50 -5.27
CA LYS A 216 -13.26 -8.41 -4.82
C LYS A 216 -13.63 -9.57 -3.90
N LYS A 217 -13.23 -10.80 -4.22
CA LYS A 217 -13.44 -11.98 -3.38
C LYS A 217 -12.74 -11.85 -2.02
N PHE A 218 -11.48 -11.39 -2.03
CA PHE A 218 -10.71 -11.15 -0.82
C PHE A 218 -11.38 -10.12 0.10
N LEU A 219 -11.72 -8.94 -0.43
CA LEU A 219 -12.33 -7.84 0.34
C LEU A 219 -13.73 -8.18 0.85
N ASN A 220 -14.54 -8.88 0.05
CA ASN A 220 -15.85 -9.35 0.51
C ASN A 220 -15.74 -10.31 1.70
N LYS A 221 -14.77 -11.22 1.68
CA LYS A 221 -14.51 -12.11 2.83
C LYS A 221 -14.02 -11.34 4.04
N HIS A 222 -13.20 -10.31 3.84
CA HIS A 222 -12.72 -9.47 4.92
C HIS A 222 -13.87 -8.70 5.58
N ASP A 223 -14.74 -8.08 4.78
CA ASP A 223 -15.91 -7.36 5.28
C ASP A 223 -16.89 -8.28 6.02
N LEU A 224 -17.06 -9.53 5.58
CA LEU A 224 -17.92 -10.50 6.26
C LEU A 224 -17.37 -10.93 7.62
N GLU A 225 -16.05 -11.17 7.73
CA GLU A 225 -15.41 -11.54 8.99
C GLU A 225 -15.34 -10.35 9.97
N ASP A 226 -15.09 -9.13 9.49
CA ASP A 226 -15.13 -7.91 10.32
C ASP A 226 -16.53 -7.66 10.92
N VAL A 227 -17.60 -7.94 10.15
CA VAL A 227 -18.99 -7.85 10.62
C VAL A 227 -19.32 -8.92 11.67
N GLN A 228 -18.69 -10.10 11.58
CA GLN A 228 -18.87 -11.17 12.57
C GLN A 228 -18.03 -10.95 13.84
N ALA A 229 -16.82 -10.41 13.71
CA ALA A 229 -15.91 -10.13 14.82
C ALA A 229 -16.37 -8.94 15.70
N SER A 230 -17.16 -8.02 15.14
CA SER A 230 -17.71 -6.85 15.84
C SER A 230 -19.01 -7.11 16.62
N GLY A 231 -19.51 -8.35 16.64
CA GLY A 231 -20.50 -8.88 17.59
C GLY A 231 -21.54 -7.90 18.17
N GLY A 232 -22.63 -7.64 17.45
CA GLY A 232 -23.89 -7.27 18.10
C GLY A 232 -24.73 -6.16 17.45
N SER A 233 -25.93 -6.57 17.01
CA SER A 233 -27.13 -5.77 16.73
C SER A 233 -27.16 -4.87 15.48
N GLY A 234 -27.86 -5.37 14.46
CA GLY A 234 -28.75 -4.53 13.64
C GLY A 234 -28.18 -3.93 12.35
N GLY A 235 -28.56 -4.55 11.22
CA GLY A 235 -29.43 -3.76 10.32
C GLY A 235 -28.85 -3.18 9.03
N TRP A 236 -27.87 -3.81 8.36
CA TRP A 236 -27.61 -3.47 6.95
C TRP A 236 -27.81 -4.64 5.98
N LEU A 237 -27.37 -5.85 6.34
CA LEU A 237 -27.61 -7.05 5.52
C LEU A 237 -29.08 -7.49 5.54
N THR A 238 -29.80 -7.35 6.66
CA THR A 238 -31.24 -7.63 6.70
C THR A 238 -32.05 -6.61 5.90
N SER A 239 -31.63 -5.34 5.88
CA SER A 239 -32.31 -4.28 5.10
C SER A 239 -32.18 -4.49 3.59
N LEU A 240 -31.13 -5.17 3.11
CA LEU A 240 -30.95 -5.42 1.68
C LEU A 240 -31.79 -6.60 1.18
N PHE A 241 -32.13 -7.55 2.06
CA PHE A 241 -33.00 -8.67 1.74
C PHE A 241 -34.48 -8.38 2.00
N THR A 242 -34.84 -7.41 2.85
CA THR A 242 -36.23 -7.00 3.07
C THR A 242 -36.72 -5.89 2.13
N ALA A 243 -35.82 -5.22 1.39
CA ALA A 243 -36.20 -4.18 0.42
C ALA A 243 -36.81 -4.71 -0.90
N GLY A 244 -37.00 -6.04 -1.03
CA GLY A 244 -37.55 -6.69 -2.22
C GLY A 244 -38.99 -7.18 -2.10
N SER A 245 -39.65 -7.00 -0.95
CA SER A 245 -41.02 -7.48 -0.74
C SER A 245 -41.90 -6.42 -0.08
N ASP A 246 -42.24 -5.36 -0.81
CA ASP A 246 -43.53 -4.72 -0.53
C ASP A 246 -44.13 -4.12 -1.79
N GLY A 247 -45.37 -4.54 -2.07
CA GLY A 247 -46.11 -4.22 -3.27
C GLY A 247 -47.47 -4.90 -3.28
N SER A 248 -48.42 -4.33 -2.52
CA SER A 248 -49.87 -4.24 -2.84
C SER A 248 -50.64 -5.57 -2.82
N THR A 249 -51.71 -5.84 -2.06
CA THR A 249 -52.88 -5.08 -1.54
C THR A 249 -53.65 -6.15 -0.71
N GLY A 250 -54.14 -5.91 0.51
CA GLY A 250 -55.30 -5.09 0.79
C GLY A 250 -56.62 -5.88 0.78
N VAL A 251 -57.18 -6.10 1.98
CA VAL A 251 -58.61 -6.01 2.36
C VAL A 251 -59.46 -7.31 2.57
N ASN A 252 -60.03 -7.35 3.80
CA ASN A 252 -61.33 -7.86 4.30
C ASN A 252 -61.50 -9.24 5.00
N ILE A 253 -61.53 -9.17 6.35
CA ILE A 253 -62.71 -9.28 7.26
C ILE A 253 -63.60 -10.56 7.24
N VAL A 254 -63.61 -11.25 8.40
CA VAL A 254 -64.74 -11.88 9.17
C VAL A 254 -65.43 -13.09 8.49
N ILE A 255 -65.66 -14.26 9.08
CA ILE A 255 -65.93 -14.77 10.46
C ILE A 255 -65.06 -16.01 10.71
#